data_AF-A0A7S3KW35-F1
#
_entry.id   AF-A0A7S3KW35-F1
#
_cell.length_a   1.000
_cell.length_b   1.000
_cell.length_c   1.000
_cell.angle_alpha   90.00
_cell.angle_beta   90.00
_cell.angle_gamma   90.00
#
_symmetry.space_group_name_H-M   'P 1'
#
loop_
_entity.id
_entity.type
_entity.pdbx_description
1 polymer ?
#
loop_
_entity_poly.entity_id
_entity_poly.type
_entity_poly.pdbx_seq_one_letter_code
_entity_poly.pdbx_strand_id
1 'polypeptide(L)'
;MKLLKKALAHAEDLKAHEYLSLTYINLSAIYSELKNHQKSLEYANNAIQILSKEINDITDTLLTKIKLEESENYSPVKPINEEQSEEEKALVSSKKEKSSLLAIAFYNAGSQLEFLKNYREC
;
A
#
# COMPACT_ATOMS: atom_id res chain seq x y z
N MET A 1 -15.15 -6.74 -15.31
CA MET A 1 -13.97 -5.99 -15.81
C MET A 1 -14.27 -4.53 -16.22
N LYS A 2 -15.39 -4.20 -16.89
CA LYS A 2 -15.70 -2.82 -17.35
C LYS A 2 -15.78 -1.79 -16.21
N LEU A 3 -16.30 -2.18 -15.04
CA LEU A 3 -16.44 -1.29 -13.88
C LEU A 3 -15.10 -0.94 -13.24
N LEU A 4 -14.21 -1.91 -13.00
CA LEU A 4 -12.89 -1.65 -12.40
C LEU A 4 -11.98 -0.79 -13.30
N LYS A 5 -12.05 -0.96 -14.62
CA LYS A 5 -11.33 -0.08 -15.55
C LYS A 5 -11.84 1.37 -15.53
N LYS A 6 -13.14 1.57 -15.29
CA LYS A 6 -13.71 2.91 -15.09
C LYS A 6 -13.31 3.49 -13.73
N ALA A 7 -13.35 2.67 -12.67
CA ALA A 7 -12.90 3.08 -11.35
C ALA A 7 -11.42 3.49 -11.38
N LEU A 8 -10.59 2.73 -12.12
CA LEU A 8 -9.18 3.06 -12.33
C LEU A 8 -9.02 4.45 -12.95
N ALA A 9 -9.69 4.72 -14.06
CA ALA A 9 -9.62 6.02 -14.73
C ALA A 9 -10.04 7.18 -13.80
N HIS A 10 -11.11 7.02 -13.03
CA HIS A 10 -11.53 8.05 -12.08
C HIS A 10 -10.57 8.20 -10.89
N ALA A 11 -9.99 7.12 -10.39
CA ALA A 11 -9.00 7.19 -9.30
C ALA A 11 -7.70 7.86 -9.76
N GLU A 12 -7.28 7.62 -11.01
CA GLU A 12 -6.15 8.31 -11.65
C GLU A 12 -6.41 9.82 -11.80
N ASP A 13 -7.61 10.20 -12.27
CA ASP A 13 -8.02 11.61 -12.41
C ASP A 13 -8.05 12.35 -11.07
N LEU A 14 -8.53 11.68 -10.01
CA LEU A 14 -8.65 12.25 -8.66
C LEU A 14 -7.33 12.20 -7.87
N LYS A 15 -6.27 11.57 -8.40
CA LYS A 15 -5.03 11.23 -7.68
C LYS A 15 -5.30 10.57 -6.33
N ALA A 16 -6.39 9.82 -6.22
CA ALA A 16 -6.80 9.17 -5.00
C ALA A 16 -6.03 7.84 -4.87
N HIS A 17 -4.78 7.96 -4.40
CA HIS A 17 -3.81 6.86 -4.33
C HIS A 17 -4.35 5.62 -3.58
N GLU A 18 -5.19 5.84 -2.56
CA GLU A 18 -5.87 4.80 -1.81
C GLU A 18 -6.77 3.93 -2.71
N TYR A 19 -7.69 4.54 -3.47
CA TYR A 19 -8.58 3.81 -4.37
C TYR A 19 -7.84 3.19 -5.55
N LEU A 20 -6.73 3.81 -5.95
CA LEU A 20 -5.89 3.33 -7.06
C LEU A 20 -5.25 1.98 -6.72
N SER A 21 -4.62 1.87 -5.54
CA SER A 21 -3.98 0.63 -5.09
C SER A 21 -4.98 -0.53 -4.96
N LEU A 22 -6.15 -0.28 -4.36
CA LEU A 22 -7.20 -1.28 -4.20
C LEU A 22 -7.76 -1.73 -5.56
N THR A 23 -7.93 -0.79 -6.50
CA THR A 23 -8.38 -1.11 -7.86
C THR A 23 -7.38 -2.01 -8.57
N TYR A 24 -6.07 -1.76 -8.41
CA TYR A 24 -5.03 -2.62 -8.95
C TYR A 24 -5.00 -4.02 -8.32
N ILE A 25 -5.19 -4.14 -6.99
CA ILE A 25 -5.34 -5.44 -6.32
C ILE A 25 -6.52 -6.23 -6.93
N ASN A 26 -7.66 -5.58 -7.11
CA ASN A 26 -8.85 -6.22 -7.68
C ASN A 26 -8.64 -6.62 -9.15
N LEU A 27 -7.98 -5.78 -9.95
CA LEU A 27 -7.62 -6.11 -11.33
C LEU A 27 -6.65 -7.30 -11.38
N SER A 28 -5.66 -7.33 -10.49
CA SER A 28 -4.73 -8.46 -10.38
C SER A 28 -5.47 -9.77 -10.13
N ALA A 29 -6.39 -9.81 -9.17
CA ALA A 29 -7.20 -11.00 -8.88
C ALA A 29 -8.02 -11.46 -10.10
N ILE A 30 -8.71 -10.53 -10.78
CA ILE A 30 -9.50 -10.88 -11.97
C ILE A 30 -8.64 -11.40 -13.11
N TYR A 31 -7.49 -10.79 -13.38
CA TYR A 31 -6.61 -11.30 -14.45
C TYR A 31 -5.98 -12.64 -14.08
N SER A 32 -5.79 -12.93 -12.79
CA SER A 32 -5.38 -14.26 -12.32
C SER A 32 -6.47 -15.30 -12.60
N GLU A 33 -7.73 -14.99 -12.31
CA GLU A 33 -8.88 -15.86 -12.63
C GLU A 33 -9.00 -16.11 -14.15
N LEU A 34 -8.68 -15.10 -14.96
CA LEU A 34 -8.62 -15.21 -16.42
C LEU A 34 -7.35 -15.92 -16.93
N LYS A 35 -6.50 -16.44 -16.04
CA LYS A 35 -5.21 -17.08 -16.34
C LYS A 35 -4.25 -16.19 -17.14
N ASN A 36 -4.48 -14.88 -17.11
CA ASN A 36 -3.57 -13.91 -17.70
C ASN A 36 -2.55 -13.48 -16.65
N HIS A 37 -1.63 -14.40 -16.35
CA HIS A 37 -0.65 -14.25 -15.28
C HIS A 37 0.24 -13.02 -15.46
N GLN A 38 0.57 -12.67 -16.71
CA GLN A 38 1.40 -11.49 -17.01
C GLN A 38 0.70 -10.19 -16.61
N LYS A 39 -0.57 -10.00 -17.00
CA LYS A 39 -1.34 -8.80 -16.61
C LYS A 39 -1.66 -8.79 -15.13
N SER A 40 -1.96 -9.95 -14.55
CA SER A 40 -2.21 -10.06 -13.12
C SER A 40 -1.00 -9.59 -12.30
N LEU A 41 0.20 -10.00 -12.71
CA LEU A 41 1.46 -9.58 -12.10
C LEU A 41 1.72 -8.08 -12.28
N GLU A 42 1.48 -7.54 -13.47
CA GLU A 42 1.60 -6.10 -13.74
C GLU A 42 0.74 -5.27 -12.77
N TYR A 43 -0.54 -5.62 -12.61
CA TYR A 43 -1.42 -4.91 -11.68
C TYR A 43 -1.02 -5.12 -10.21
N ALA A 44 -0.56 -6.32 -9.82
CA ALA A 44 -0.06 -6.53 -8.46
C ALA A 44 1.14 -5.62 -8.16
N ASN A 45 2.08 -5.49 -9.10
CA ASN A 45 3.26 -4.63 -8.96
C ASN A 45 2.90 -3.14 -8.87
N ASN A 46 1.91 -2.68 -9.65
CA ASN A 46 1.44 -1.29 -9.55
C ASN A 46 0.85 -0.99 -8.16
N ALA A 47 0.10 -1.92 -7.57
CA ALA A 47 -0.39 -1.79 -6.20
C ALA A 47 0.77 -1.72 -5.18
N ILE A 48 1.77 -2.61 -5.32
CA ILE A 48 2.96 -2.64 -4.46
C ILE A 48 3.70 -1.31 -4.49
N GLN A 49 3.90 -0.73 -5.67
CA GLN A 49 4.65 0.52 -5.83
C GLN A 49 3.97 1.68 -5.09
N ILE A 50 2.65 1.81 -5.24
CA ILE A 50 1.88 2.88 -4.59
C ILE A 50 1.91 2.69 -3.07
N LEU A 51 1.55 1.50 -2.60
CA LEU A 51 1.43 1.23 -1.16
C LEU A 51 2.79 1.35 -0.44
N SER A 52 3.89 0.92 -1.08
CA SER A 52 5.23 1.07 -0.51
C SER A 52 5.62 2.53 -0.37
N LYS A 53 5.29 3.36 -1.37
CA LYS A 53 5.54 4.79 -1.31
C LYS A 53 4.75 5.44 -0.18
N GLU A 54 3.45 5.18 -0.10
CA GLU A 54 2.60 5.79 0.95
C GLU A 54 3.02 5.38 2.36
N ILE A 55 3.42 4.12 2.57
CA ILE A 55 3.92 3.65 3.87
C ILE A 55 5.22 4.37 4.25
N ASN A 56 6.11 4.60 3.28
CA ASN A 56 7.34 5.35 3.51
C ASN A 56 7.04 6.81 3.83
N ASP A 57 6.19 7.49 3.05
CA ASP A 57 5.79 8.88 3.29
C ASP A 57 5.17 9.06 4.69
N ILE A 58 4.32 8.12 5.12
CA ILE A 58 3.77 8.09 6.48
C ILE A 58 4.88 7.90 7.52
N THR A 59 5.80 6.97 7.29
CA THR A 59 6.89 6.66 8.23
C THR A 59 7.81 7.86 8.40
N ASP A 60 8.16 8.55 7.32
CA ASP A 60 8.99 9.74 7.33
C ASP A 60 8.29 10.89 8.07
N THR A 61 6.97 11.03 7.88
CA THR A 61 6.16 12.02 8.59
C THR A 61 6.17 11.76 10.10
N LEU A 62 5.90 10.51 10.52
CA LEU A 62 5.94 10.11 11.94
C LEU A 62 7.32 10.36 12.56
N LEU A 63 8.40 9.97 11.85
CA LEU A 63 9.75 10.16 12.34
C LEU A 63 10.12 11.64 12.49
N THR A 64 9.64 12.49 11.58
CA THR A 64 9.86 13.93 11.66
C THR A 64 9.15 14.53 12.86
N LYS A 65 7.90 14.13 13.13
CA LYS A 65 7.16 14.60 14.32
C LYS A 65 7.85 14.22 15.63
N ILE A 66 8.25 12.95 15.78
CA ILE A 66 8.98 12.47 16.96
C ILE A 66 10.26 13.29 17.19
N LYS A 67 11.04 13.54 16.14
CA LYS A 67 12.29 14.34 16.25
C LYS A 67 12.03 15.79 16.65
N LEU A 68 10.93 16.39 16.19
CA LEU A 68 10.56 17.76 16.56
C LEU A 68 10.15 17.81 18.04
N GLU A 69 9.34 16.86 18.51
CA GLU A 69 8.96 16.72 19.91
C GLU A 69 10.16 16.50 20.83
N GLU A 70 11.17 15.73 20.38
CA GLU A 70 12.44 15.55 21.08
C GLU A 70 13.28 16.85 21.11
N SER A 71 13.20 17.68 20.06
CA SER A 71 13.97 18.93 19.95
C SER A 71 13.37 20.09 20.74
N GLU A 72 12.05 20.12 20.92
CA GLU A 72 11.35 21.15 21.70
C GLU A 72 11.38 20.87 23.22
N ASN A 73 11.88 19.70 23.66
CA ASN A 73 11.80 19.26 25.05
C ASN A 73 13.16 18.83 25.64
N TYR A 74 14.03 19.81 25.95
CA TYR A 74 15.14 19.59 26.90
C TYR A 74 14.65 19.81 28.35
N SER A 75 13.82 18.89 28.84
CA SER A 75 13.57 18.64 30.27
C SER A 75 12.90 17.27 30.45
N PRO A 76 13.11 16.59 31.60
CA PRO A 76 13.25 15.13 31.66
C PRO A 76 11.96 14.39 31.31
N VAL A 77 12.11 13.48 30.34
CA VAL A 77 11.22 12.42 29.84
C VAL A 77 9.89 12.29 30.59
N LYS A 78 8.81 12.79 29.98
CA LYS A 78 7.47 12.21 30.19
C LYS A 78 7.42 10.89 29.42
N PRO A 79 6.99 9.78 30.04
CA PRO A 79 6.98 8.46 29.40
C PRO A 79 6.06 8.45 28.16
N ILE A 80 6.43 7.64 27.18
CA ILE A 80 5.94 7.49 25.79
C ILE A 80 4.48 6.98 25.71
N ASN A 81 3.61 7.34 26.66
CA ASN A 81 2.35 6.63 26.90
C ASN A 81 1.11 7.54 26.86
N GLU A 82 1.26 8.85 27.00
CA GLU A 82 0.13 9.79 27.10
C GLU A 82 0.61 11.12 26.47
N GLU A 83 0.45 11.39 25.18
CA GLU A 83 -0.80 11.40 24.44
C GLU A 83 -0.44 11.57 22.94
N GLN A 84 -0.34 10.48 22.17
CA GLN A 84 -0.23 10.60 20.72
C GLN A 84 -1.42 11.43 20.23
N SER A 85 -1.14 12.50 19.49
CA SER A 85 -2.20 13.35 18.93
C SER A 85 -3.18 12.49 18.12
N GLU A 86 -4.46 12.89 18.05
CA GLU A 86 -5.46 12.17 17.26
C GLU A 86 -5.00 11.98 15.81
N GLU A 87 -4.22 12.93 15.30
CA GLU A 87 -3.59 12.87 13.98
C GLU A 87 -2.57 11.74 13.85
N GLU A 88 -1.71 11.52 14.84
CA GLU A 88 -0.74 10.42 14.84
C GLU A 88 -1.41 9.06 14.93
N LYS A 89 -2.45 8.93 15.76
CA LYS A 89 -3.25 7.70 15.85
C LYS A 89 -3.90 7.37 14.51
N ALA A 90 -4.47 8.37 13.82
CA ALA A 90 -5.02 8.20 12.48
C ALA A 90 -3.94 7.76 11.48
N LEU A 91 -2.75 8.35 11.55
CA LEU A 91 -1.64 8.02 10.65
C LEU A 91 -1.09 6.60 10.88
N VAL A 92 -0.99 6.15 12.15
CA VAL A 92 -0.64 4.77 12.51
C VAL A 92 -1.70 3.78 12.02
N SER A 93 -2.99 4.09 12.20
CA SER A 93 -4.08 3.26 11.68
C SER A 93 -4.00 3.14 10.16
N SER A 94 -3.80 4.26 9.47
CA SER A 94 -3.66 4.31 8.01
C SER A 94 -2.47 3.48 7.51
N LYS A 95 -1.31 3.55 8.20
CA LYS A 95 -0.14 2.71 7.89
C LYS A 95 -0.45 1.22 8.02
N LYS A 96 -1.19 0.83 9.06
CA LYS A 96 -1.58 -0.57 9.31
C LYS A 96 -2.51 -1.11 8.21
N GLU A 97 -3.48 -0.32 7.79
CA GLU A 97 -4.39 -0.68 6.69
C GLU A 97 -3.61 -0.86 5.38
N LYS A 98 -2.77 0.11 5.02
CA LYS A 98 -1.93 0.03 3.82
C LYS A 98 -0.95 -1.15 3.86
N SER A 99 -0.39 -1.47 5.02
CA SER A 99 0.48 -2.65 5.19
C SER A 99 -0.26 -3.95 4.93
N SER A 100 -1.55 -4.02 5.30
CA SER A 100 -2.40 -5.19 5.04
C SER A 100 -2.70 -5.35 3.55
N LEU A 101 -3.00 -4.24 2.85
CA LEU A 101 -3.16 -4.24 1.39
C LEU A 101 -1.87 -4.61 0.67
N LEU A 102 -0.71 -4.15 1.17
CA LEU A 102 0.60 -4.46 0.60
C LEU A 102 0.90 -5.96 0.69
N ALA A 103 0.57 -6.60 1.81
CA ALA A 103 0.71 -8.05 1.97
C ALA A 103 -0.12 -8.83 0.93
N ILE A 104 -1.36 -8.39 0.66
CA ILE A 104 -2.22 -8.98 -0.38
C ILE A 104 -1.59 -8.81 -1.76
N ALA A 105 -1.07 -7.62 -2.07
CA ALA A 105 -0.46 -7.35 -3.36
C ALA A 105 0.80 -8.22 -3.58
N PHE A 106 1.65 -8.38 -2.56
CA PHE A 106 2.79 -9.30 -2.61
C PHE A 106 2.38 -10.76 -2.77
N TYR A 107 1.34 -11.20 -2.06
CA TYR A 107 0.80 -12.55 -2.23
C TYR A 107 0.35 -12.80 -3.67
N ASN A 108 -0.42 -11.87 -4.25
CA ASN A 108 -0.87 -11.97 -5.63
C ASN A 108 0.32 -12.03 -6.61
N ALA A 109 1.30 -11.15 -6.46
CA ALA A 109 2.50 -11.12 -7.30
C ALA A 109 3.30 -12.43 -7.20
N GLY A 110 3.53 -12.92 -5.99
CA GLY A 110 4.25 -14.18 -5.74
C GLY A 110 3.58 -15.37 -6.41
N SER A 111 2.25 -15.49 -6.25
CA SER A 111 1.48 -16.54 -6.92
C SER A 111 1.60 -16.49 -8.44
N GLN A 112 1.52 -15.29 -9.05
CA GLN A 112 1.67 -15.17 -10.50
C GLN A 112 3.07 -15.49 -11.00
N LEU A 113 4.11 -15.14 -10.22
CA LEU A 113 5.49 -15.48 -10.56
C LEU A 113 5.71 -17.00 -10.56
N GLU A 114 5.12 -17.72 -9.62
CA GLU A 114 5.18 -19.19 -9.58
C GLU A 114 4.55 -19.80 -10.84
N PHE A 115 3.35 -19.35 -11.22
CA PHE A 115 2.71 -19.79 -12.46
C PHE A 115 3.59 -19.49 -13.69
N LEU A 116 4.10 -18.26 -13.82
CA LEU A 116 4.94 -17.86 -14.96
C LEU A 116 6.24 -18.63 -15.05
N LYS A 117 6.84 -19.00 -13.91
CA LYS A 117 8.05 -19.84 -13.87
C LYS A 117 7.76 -21.25 -14.39
N ASN A 118 6.68 -21.87 -13.91
CA ASN A 118 6.31 -23.23 -14.31
C ASN A 118 5.99 -23.35 -15.81
N TYR A 119 5.44 -22.30 -16.44
CA TYR A 119 5.22 -22.26 -17.89
C TYR A 119 6.51 -22.08 -18.72
N ARG A 120 7.59 -21.54 -18.14
CA ARG A 120 8.88 -21.36 -18.84
C ARG A 120 9.77 -22.60 -18.81
N GLU A 121 9.46 -23.56 -17.94
CA GLU A 121 10.20 -24.81 -17.77
C GLU A 121 9.62 -25.98 -18.63
N CYS A 122 8.60 -25.72 -19.46
CA CYS A 122 8.02 -26.66 -20.43
C CYS A 122 8.42 -26.29 -21.86
#